data_AF-A0A1Y2Q6I5-F1
#
_entry.id   AF-A0A1Y2Q6I5-F1
#
_cell.length_a   1.000
_cell.length_b   1.000
_cell.length_c   1.000
_cell.angle_alpha   90.00
_cell.angle_beta   90.00
_cell.angle_gamma   90.00
#
_symmetry.space_group_name_H-M   'P 1'
#
loop_
_entity.id
_entity.type
_entity.pdbx_description
1 polymer ?
#
loop_
_entity_poly.entity_id
_entity_poly.type
_entity_poly.pdbx_seq_one_letter_code
_entity_poly.pdbx_strand_id
1 'polypeptide(L)'
;MCLFATLGATGPAGAQATGEIYTCVDRTGKRHTSDRPIAACIDREQEVRGSTGTVRKVLPPSYTREERAAIEARQRAEEEEKARIAEERRRERALLLRYPNQAAHDRERAEVLSQIDDVIAAVQRREDNLKAQRKEIETELEFYQSDPSKAPAWLKRKLDDNTAQFEVQKRFLDTQLREKQRINARFDEELARLRQLWGPGAAGPVSPVSGAAGR
;
A
#
# COMPACT_ATOMS: atom_id res chain seq x y z
N MET A 1 12.42 -57.98 -36.66
CA MET A 1 12.06 -59.41 -36.48
C MET A 1 10.74 -59.48 -35.73
N CYS A 2 9.76 -60.18 -36.30
CA CYS A 2 8.54 -60.75 -35.71
C CYS A 2 7.53 -59.76 -35.09
N LEU A 3 6.36 -59.42 -35.67
CA LEU A 3 5.20 -60.16 -36.24
C LEU A 3 4.21 -60.70 -35.18
N PHE A 4 2.91 -60.61 -35.53
CA PHE A 4 1.63 -61.00 -34.88
C PHE A 4 0.98 -59.94 -33.96
N ALA A 5 -0.15 -59.28 -34.26
CA ALA A 5 -1.50 -59.64 -34.75
C ALA A 5 -2.45 -60.16 -33.66
N THR A 6 -3.54 -59.41 -33.37
CA THR A 6 -4.93 -59.91 -33.19
C THR A 6 -5.93 -58.76 -33.00
N LEU A 7 -7.01 -58.80 -33.78
CA LEU A 7 -8.27 -58.05 -33.62
C LEU A 7 -9.01 -58.50 -32.36
N GLY A 8 -9.69 -57.56 -31.70
CA GLY A 8 -10.71 -57.84 -30.68
C GLY A 8 -11.66 -56.65 -30.54
N ALA A 9 -12.81 -56.73 -31.19
CA ALA A 9 -13.92 -55.80 -31.01
C ALA A 9 -14.70 -56.18 -29.75
N THR A 10 -14.88 -55.24 -28.82
CA THR A 10 -15.86 -55.31 -27.74
C THR A 10 -16.71 -54.04 -27.76
N GLY A 11 -18.02 -54.23 -27.91
CA GLY A 11 -19.01 -53.18 -28.11
C GLY A 11 -19.24 -52.28 -26.89
N PRO A 12 -20.05 -51.22 -27.04
CA PRO A 12 -20.29 -50.26 -25.96
C PRO A 12 -21.08 -50.95 -24.84
N ALA A 13 -20.47 -51.01 -23.65
CA ALA A 13 -21.20 -51.31 -22.43
C ALA A 13 -22.23 -50.19 -22.20
N GLY A 14 -23.51 -50.55 -22.27
CA GLY A 14 -24.60 -49.66 -21.88
C GLY A 14 -24.40 -49.21 -20.44
N ALA A 15 -24.29 -47.91 -20.23
CA ALA A 15 -24.33 -47.31 -18.91
C ALA A 15 -25.67 -47.69 -18.25
N GLN A 16 -25.62 -48.51 -17.19
CA GLN A 16 -26.78 -48.74 -16.34
C GLN A 16 -27.12 -47.41 -15.67
N ALA A 17 -28.23 -46.80 -16.05
CA ALA A 17 -28.79 -45.63 -15.39
C ALA A 17 -29.19 -46.04 -13.97
N THR A 18 -28.37 -45.70 -12.98
CA THR A 18 -28.82 -45.65 -11.59
C THR A 18 -29.87 -44.55 -11.50
N GLY A 19 -31.15 -44.91 -11.46
CA GLY A 19 -32.27 -43.97 -11.51
C GLY A 19 -32.24 -42.97 -10.36
N GLU A 20 -31.89 -41.73 -10.67
CA GLU A 20 -32.00 -40.59 -9.77
C GLU A 20 -33.35 -39.90 -10.01
N ILE A 21 -34.15 -39.74 -8.95
CA ILE A 21 -35.47 -39.12 -9.04
C ILE A 21 -35.37 -37.69 -8.51
N TYR A 22 -35.67 -36.72 -9.36
CA TYR A 22 -35.72 -35.30 -9.03
C TYR A 22 -37.10 -34.95 -8.46
N THR A 23 -37.12 -34.23 -7.34
CA THR A 23 -38.35 -33.76 -6.71
C THR A 23 -38.24 -32.28 -6.36
N CYS A 24 -39.30 -31.52 -6.61
CA CYS A 24 -39.38 -30.10 -6.25
C CYS A 24 -40.83 -29.69 -6.00
N VAL A 25 -41.02 -28.52 -5.40
CA VAL A 25 -42.33 -27.88 -5.22
C VAL A 25 -42.29 -26.54 -5.95
N ASP A 26 -43.21 -26.32 -6.88
CA ASP A 26 -43.27 -25.07 -7.65
C ASP A 26 -43.85 -23.90 -6.82
N ARG A 27 -43.90 -22.70 -7.42
CA ARG A 27 -44.43 -21.49 -6.76
C ARG A 27 -45.91 -21.59 -6.37
N THR A 28 -46.66 -22.49 -7.00
CA THR A 28 -48.08 -22.73 -6.70
C THR A 28 -48.29 -23.78 -5.60
N GLY A 29 -47.19 -24.35 -5.07
CA GLY A 29 -47.24 -25.40 -4.06
C GLY A 29 -47.43 -26.81 -4.63
N LYS A 30 -47.41 -26.97 -5.95
CA LYS A 30 -47.55 -28.29 -6.59
C LYS A 30 -46.22 -29.02 -6.61
N ARG A 31 -46.24 -30.28 -6.14
CA ARG A 31 -45.08 -31.16 -6.15
C ARG A 31 -44.89 -31.76 -7.55
N HIS A 32 -43.67 -31.66 -8.07
CA HIS A 32 -43.24 -32.32 -9.30
C HIS A 32 -42.22 -33.41 -8.96
N THR A 33 -42.30 -34.52 -9.68
CA THR A 33 -41.41 -35.67 -9.53
C THR A 33 -41.06 -36.18 -10.91
N SER A 34 -39.78 -36.34 -11.20
CA SER A 34 -39.33 -36.75 -12.53
C SER A 34 -37.98 -37.44 -12.46
N ASP A 35 -37.74 -38.40 -13.36
CA ASP A 35 -36.45 -39.08 -13.51
C ASP A 35 -35.39 -38.22 -14.23
N ARG A 36 -35.71 -36.94 -14.49
CA ARG A 36 -34.87 -35.94 -15.14
C ARG A 36 -35.05 -34.57 -14.47
N PRO A 37 -34.10 -33.61 -14.62
CA PRO A 37 -34.23 -32.27 -14.08
C PRO A 37 -35.54 -31.58 -14.49
N ILE A 38 -36.23 -30.99 -13.52
CA ILE A 38 -37.58 -30.44 -13.69
C ILE A 38 -37.48 -28.98 -14.13
N ALA A 39 -37.82 -28.70 -15.40
CA ALA A 39 -37.73 -27.35 -15.97
C ALA A 39 -38.61 -26.30 -15.25
N ALA A 40 -39.77 -26.71 -14.73
CA ALA A 40 -40.67 -25.84 -13.97
C ALA A 40 -40.10 -25.40 -12.60
N CYS A 41 -39.01 -26.03 -12.16
CA CYS A 41 -38.33 -25.77 -10.90
C CYS A 41 -36.86 -25.38 -11.12
N ILE A 42 -36.52 -24.84 -12.28
CA ILE A 42 -35.14 -24.45 -12.58
C ILE A 42 -34.70 -23.21 -11.77
N ASP A 43 -35.68 -22.42 -11.31
CA ASP A 43 -35.55 -21.23 -10.46
C ASP A 43 -35.39 -21.55 -8.96
N ARG A 44 -35.42 -22.84 -8.58
CA ARG A 44 -35.42 -23.29 -7.18
C ARG A 44 -34.59 -24.55 -6.97
N GLU A 45 -34.43 -24.92 -5.71
CA GLU A 45 -33.75 -26.15 -5.34
C GLU A 45 -34.57 -27.39 -5.73
N GLN A 46 -33.90 -28.42 -6.24
CA GLN A 46 -34.49 -29.73 -6.54
C GLN A 46 -33.77 -30.80 -5.74
N GLU A 47 -34.50 -31.63 -5.01
CA GLU A 47 -33.92 -32.77 -4.31
C GLU A 47 -33.74 -33.95 -5.28
N VAL A 48 -32.51 -34.40 -5.44
CA VAL A 48 -32.14 -35.63 -6.15
C VAL A 48 -32.17 -36.78 -5.15
N ARG A 49 -33.10 -37.71 -5.36
CA ARG A 49 -33.30 -38.89 -4.51
C ARG A 49 -32.75 -40.14 -5.20
N GLY A 50 -32.11 -41.00 -4.43
CA GLY A 50 -31.67 -42.31 -4.90
C GLY A 50 -32.85 -43.28 -5.07
N SER A 51 -32.58 -44.46 -5.63
CA SER A 51 -33.57 -45.53 -5.81
C SER A 51 -34.25 -45.99 -4.51
N THR A 52 -33.62 -45.77 -3.35
CA THR A 52 -34.16 -46.05 -2.01
C THR A 52 -35.01 -44.91 -1.43
N GLY A 53 -35.28 -43.85 -2.20
CA GLY A 53 -36.08 -42.68 -1.78
C GLY A 53 -35.35 -41.69 -0.88
N THR A 54 -34.10 -41.97 -0.51
CA THR A 54 -33.26 -41.08 0.31
C THR A 54 -32.69 -39.94 -0.52
N VAL A 55 -32.68 -38.71 0.03
CA VAL A 55 -32.08 -37.54 -0.62
C VAL A 55 -30.57 -37.74 -0.72
N ARG A 56 -30.05 -37.77 -1.94
CA ARG A 56 -28.62 -37.90 -2.24
C ARG A 56 -27.94 -36.55 -2.44
N LYS A 57 -28.63 -35.62 -3.11
CA LYS A 57 -28.09 -34.30 -3.45
C LYS A 57 -29.23 -33.29 -3.58
N VAL A 58 -28.97 -32.03 -3.32
CA VAL A 58 -29.86 -30.92 -3.67
C VAL A 58 -29.22 -30.16 -4.83
N LEU A 59 -29.93 -30.06 -5.96
CA LEU A 59 -29.54 -29.28 -7.12
C LEU A 59 -29.94 -27.82 -6.86
N PRO A 60 -29.00 -26.86 -6.80
CA PRO A 60 -29.33 -25.46 -6.61
C PRO A 60 -30.07 -24.89 -7.82
N PRO A 61 -30.80 -23.78 -7.65
CA PRO A 61 -31.44 -23.07 -8.76
C PRO A 61 -30.40 -22.71 -9.84
N SER A 62 -30.77 -22.85 -11.11
CA SER A 62 -29.96 -22.34 -12.21
C SER A 62 -30.15 -20.83 -12.30
N TYR A 63 -29.30 -20.09 -11.62
CA TYR A 63 -29.25 -18.64 -11.76
C TYR A 63 -28.97 -18.26 -13.22
N THR A 64 -29.66 -17.23 -13.69
CA THR A 64 -29.35 -16.61 -14.98
C THR A 64 -27.90 -16.11 -14.97
N ARG A 65 -27.33 -15.87 -16.17
CA ARG A 65 -25.96 -15.36 -16.28
C ARG A 65 -25.78 -14.04 -15.51
N GLU A 66 -26.81 -13.19 -15.51
CA GLU A 66 -26.82 -11.90 -14.82
C GLU A 66 -26.91 -12.06 -13.30
N GLU A 67 -27.78 -12.95 -12.80
CA GLU A 67 -27.88 -13.24 -11.37
C GLU A 67 -26.61 -13.87 -10.80
N ARG A 68 -25.96 -14.79 -11.55
CA ARG A 68 -24.64 -15.31 -11.16
C ARG A 68 -23.59 -14.23 -11.09
N ALA A 69 -23.53 -13.37 -12.11
CA ALA A 69 -22.59 -12.26 -12.12
C ALA A 69 -22.82 -11.29 -10.95
N ALA A 70 -24.08 -11.03 -10.57
CA ALA A 70 -24.43 -10.19 -9.42
C ALA A 70 -24.03 -10.84 -8.07
N ILE A 71 -24.27 -12.14 -7.91
CA ILE A 71 -23.85 -12.89 -6.71
C ILE A 71 -22.32 -12.90 -6.60
N GLU A 72 -21.60 -13.20 -7.67
CA GLU A 72 -20.14 -13.19 -7.70
C GLU A 72 -19.57 -11.78 -7.47
N ALA A 73 -20.19 -10.73 -8.01
CA ALA A 73 -19.78 -9.35 -7.76
C ALA A 73 -19.96 -8.96 -6.29
N ARG A 74 -21.08 -9.36 -5.67
CA ARG A 74 -21.31 -9.14 -4.24
C ARG A 74 -20.34 -9.91 -3.38
N GLN A 75 -20.08 -11.18 -3.68
CA GLN A 75 -19.11 -12.00 -2.95
C GLN A 75 -17.71 -11.41 -3.05
N ARG A 76 -17.28 -10.99 -4.24
CA ARG A 76 -16.00 -10.28 -4.43
C ARG A 76 -15.93 -9.01 -3.59
N ALA A 77 -16.96 -8.19 -3.60
CA ALA A 77 -16.99 -6.97 -2.78
C ALA A 77 -16.92 -7.27 -1.27
N GLU A 78 -17.61 -8.30 -0.79
CA GLU A 78 -17.55 -8.74 0.61
C GLU A 78 -16.17 -9.31 1.00
N GLU A 79 -15.51 -10.03 0.09
CA GLU A 79 -14.15 -10.53 0.27
C GLU A 79 -13.10 -9.42 0.26
N GLU A 80 -13.22 -8.46 -0.65
CA GLU A 80 -12.36 -7.27 -0.73
C GLU A 80 -12.47 -6.43 0.56
N GLU A 81 -13.68 -6.27 1.09
CA GLU A 81 -13.90 -5.56 2.35
C GLU A 81 -13.25 -6.29 3.53
N LYS A 82 -13.44 -7.62 3.63
CA LYS A 82 -12.78 -8.43 4.68
C LYS A 82 -11.26 -8.36 4.56
N ALA A 83 -10.73 -8.41 3.34
CA ALA A 83 -9.30 -8.29 3.09
C ALA A 83 -8.77 -6.91 3.52
N ARG A 84 -9.52 -5.83 3.23
CA ARG A 84 -9.18 -4.47 3.66
C ARG A 84 -9.07 -4.36 5.17
N ILE A 85 -10.08 -4.85 5.91
CA ILE A 85 -10.09 -4.82 7.39
C ILE A 85 -8.94 -5.66 7.96
N ALA A 86 -8.68 -6.83 7.39
CA ALA A 86 -7.59 -7.70 7.86
C ALA A 86 -6.21 -7.05 7.66
N GLU A 87 -6.01 -6.38 6.52
CA GLU A 87 -4.79 -5.65 6.21
C GLU A 87 -4.60 -4.42 7.11
N GLU A 88 -5.68 -3.68 7.40
CA GLU A 88 -5.65 -2.57 8.36
C GLU A 88 -5.21 -3.04 9.75
N ARG A 89 -5.83 -4.10 10.29
CA ARG A 89 -5.43 -4.70 11.58
C ARG A 89 -4.01 -5.23 11.57
N ARG A 90 -3.51 -5.70 10.43
CA ARG A 90 -2.11 -6.13 10.29
C ARG A 90 -1.18 -4.93 10.39
N ARG A 91 -1.50 -3.82 9.73
CA ARG A 91 -0.72 -2.58 9.78
C ARG A 91 -0.69 -1.97 11.17
N GLU A 92 -1.82 -1.91 11.86
CA GLU A 92 -1.90 -1.42 13.24
C GLU A 92 -1.04 -2.25 14.20
N ARG A 93 -1.10 -3.59 14.11
CA ARG A 93 -0.24 -4.46 14.92
C ARG A 93 1.24 -4.26 14.62
N ALA A 94 1.60 -4.05 13.35
CA ALA A 94 2.98 -3.76 12.97
C ALA A 94 3.46 -2.41 13.55
N LEU A 95 2.60 -1.39 13.54
CA LEU A 95 2.90 -0.09 14.16
C LEU A 95 3.11 -0.21 15.67
N LEU A 96 2.24 -0.92 16.38
CA LEU A 96 2.37 -1.14 17.82
C LEU A 96 3.62 -1.95 18.20
N LEU A 97 4.02 -2.90 17.36
CA LEU A 97 5.23 -3.69 17.58
C LEU A 97 6.50 -2.84 17.42
N ARG A 98 6.53 -1.95 16.41
CA ARG A 98 7.66 -1.03 16.20
C ARG A 98 7.70 0.06 17.27
N TYR A 99 6.54 0.59 17.63
CA TYR A 99 6.38 1.69 18.58
C TYR A 99 5.47 1.26 19.73
N PRO A 100 6.01 0.58 20.75
CA PRO A 100 5.23 0.17 21.91
C PRO A 100 4.80 1.33 22.81
N ASN A 101 5.47 2.49 22.71
CA ASN A 101 5.18 3.70 23.47
C ASN A 101 5.71 4.95 22.74
N GLN A 102 5.34 6.13 23.25
CA GLN A 102 5.77 7.41 22.67
C GLN A 102 7.29 7.59 22.66
N ALA A 103 8.01 7.15 23.70
CA ALA A 103 9.45 7.32 23.78
C ALA A 103 10.21 6.56 22.67
N ALA A 104 9.71 5.38 22.26
CA ALA A 104 10.26 4.64 21.12
C ALA A 104 10.08 5.39 19.80
N HIS A 105 8.89 5.97 19.59
CA HIS A 105 8.58 6.78 18.41
C HIS A 105 9.42 8.06 18.36
N ASP A 106 9.51 8.79 19.47
CA ASP A 106 10.23 10.06 19.54
C ASP A 106 11.74 9.88 19.35
N ARG A 107 12.30 8.74 19.80
CA ARG A 107 13.70 8.38 19.53
C ARG A 107 13.96 8.19 18.05
N GLU A 108 13.13 7.39 17.37
CA GLU A 108 13.30 7.16 15.93
C GLU A 108 13.09 8.45 15.13
N ARG A 109 12.13 9.31 15.53
CA ARG A 109 11.96 10.65 14.95
C ARG A 109 13.26 11.46 15.09
N ALA A 110 13.86 11.49 16.28
CA ALA A 110 15.09 12.25 16.51
C ALA A 110 16.26 11.71 15.66
N GLU A 111 16.40 10.40 15.55
CA GLU A 111 17.46 9.74 14.75
C GLU A 111 17.31 10.00 13.24
N VAL A 112 16.09 10.07 12.72
CA VAL A 112 15.85 10.40 11.31
C VAL A 112 16.07 11.90 11.06
N LEU A 113 15.60 12.76 11.97
CA LEU A 113 15.78 14.21 11.83
C LEU A 113 17.23 14.64 11.95
N SER A 114 18.03 13.99 12.81
CA SER A 114 19.44 14.32 12.98
C SER A 114 20.23 14.14 11.68
N GLN A 115 19.95 13.09 10.91
CA GLN A 115 20.60 12.85 9.62
C GLN A 115 20.35 13.98 8.62
N ILE A 116 19.14 14.53 8.59
CA ILE A 116 18.80 15.66 7.72
C ILE A 116 19.42 16.94 8.24
N ASP A 117 19.45 17.12 9.56
CA ASP A 117 20.10 18.27 10.18
C ASP A 117 21.61 18.30 9.91
N ASP A 118 22.27 17.15 9.88
CA ASP A 118 23.67 17.04 9.50
C ASP A 118 23.91 17.48 8.05
N VAL A 119 23.02 17.08 7.13
CA VAL A 119 23.07 17.50 5.72
C VAL A 119 22.83 19.01 5.61
N ILE A 120 21.80 19.55 6.27
CA ILE A 120 21.50 20.99 6.29
C ILE A 120 22.70 21.78 6.81
N ALA A 121 23.30 21.34 7.92
CA ALA A 121 24.47 21.99 8.50
C ALA A 121 25.67 21.96 7.55
N ALA A 122 25.86 20.88 6.79
CA ALA A 122 26.92 20.81 5.78
C ALA A 122 26.69 21.81 4.63
N VAL A 123 25.44 21.95 4.17
CA VAL A 123 25.06 22.92 3.12
C VAL A 123 25.26 24.35 3.59
N GLN A 124 24.84 24.67 4.82
CA GLN A 124 25.03 26.00 5.41
C GLN A 124 26.51 26.36 5.55
N ARG A 125 27.34 25.43 6.02
CA ARG A 125 28.81 25.62 6.02
C ARG A 125 29.34 25.91 4.63
N ARG A 126 28.81 25.25 3.60
CA ARG A 126 29.22 25.51 2.21
C ARG A 126 28.76 26.89 1.72
N GLU A 127 27.55 27.31 2.06
CA GLU A 127 27.07 28.67 1.77
C GLU A 127 27.95 29.74 2.41
N ASP A 128 28.35 29.55 3.67
CA ASP A 128 29.19 30.50 4.38
C ASP A 128 30.59 30.60 3.77
N ASN A 129 31.16 29.47 3.36
CA ASN A 129 32.41 29.46 2.59
C ASN A 129 32.27 30.20 1.25
N LEU A 130 31.16 30.00 0.53
CA LEU A 130 30.89 30.71 -0.72
C LEU A 130 30.69 32.22 -0.51
N LYS A 131 30.04 32.64 0.58
CA LYS A 131 29.91 34.05 0.98
C LYS A 131 31.27 34.66 1.33
N ALA A 132 32.16 33.93 1.99
CA ALA A 132 33.51 34.39 2.27
C ALA A 132 34.30 34.60 0.97
N GLN A 133 34.28 33.61 0.06
CA GLN A 133 34.89 33.73 -1.26
C GLN A 133 34.30 34.90 -2.07
N ARG A 134 32.99 35.12 -1.97
CA ARG A 134 32.32 36.24 -2.62
C ARG A 134 32.88 37.58 -2.16
N LYS A 135 33.09 37.76 -0.85
CA LYS A 135 33.68 38.98 -0.29
C LYS A 135 35.10 39.20 -0.81
N GLU A 136 35.92 38.16 -0.88
CA GLU A 136 37.28 38.26 -1.44
C GLU A 136 37.26 38.70 -2.91
N ILE A 137 36.36 38.12 -3.72
CA ILE A 137 36.17 38.51 -5.12
C ILE A 137 35.69 39.97 -5.22
N GLU A 138 34.77 40.37 -4.35
CA GLU A 138 34.27 41.75 -4.29
C GLU A 138 35.39 42.74 -3.94
N THR A 139 36.26 42.41 -2.99
CA THR A 139 37.46 43.21 -2.67
C THR A 139 38.39 43.37 -3.88
N GLU A 140 38.65 42.30 -4.64
CA GLU A 140 39.44 42.37 -5.87
C GLU A 140 38.75 43.24 -6.96
N LEU A 141 37.42 43.22 -7.00
CA LEU A 141 36.61 44.04 -7.92
C LEU A 141 36.57 45.52 -7.52
N GLU A 142 36.83 45.88 -6.27
CA GLU A 142 36.82 47.27 -5.81
C GLU A 142 37.79 48.14 -6.62
N PHE A 143 38.93 47.57 -7.00
CA PHE A 143 39.93 48.23 -7.85
C PHE A 143 39.38 48.67 -9.22
N TYR A 144 38.32 48.01 -9.71
CA TYR A 144 37.69 48.27 -11.00
C TYR A 144 36.34 48.96 -10.89
N GLN A 145 35.93 49.46 -9.71
CA GLN A 145 34.61 50.09 -9.52
C GLN A 145 34.37 51.30 -10.44
N SER A 146 35.42 52.09 -10.71
CA SER A 146 35.33 53.26 -11.59
C SER A 146 35.11 52.90 -13.05
N ASP A 147 35.54 51.70 -13.47
CA ASP A 147 35.36 51.17 -14.82
C ASP A 147 35.29 49.63 -14.81
N PRO A 148 34.09 49.04 -14.56
CA PRO A 148 33.92 47.60 -14.47
C PRO A 148 34.22 46.84 -15.77
N SER A 149 34.29 47.56 -16.91
CA SER A 149 34.65 46.96 -18.19
C SER A 149 36.10 46.47 -18.21
N LYS A 150 37.00 47.14 -17.47
CA LYS A 150 38.43 46.81 -17.34
C LYS A 150 38.73 45.64 -16.42
N ALA A 151 37.76 45.18 -15.63
CA ALA A 151 37.96 44.02 -14.77
C ALA A 151 38.31 42.78 -15.64
N PRO A 152 39.37 42.02 -15.30
CA PRO A 152 39.80 40.86 -16.05
C PRO A 152 38.69 39.82 -16.24
N ALA A 153 38.67 39.15 -17.39
CA ALA A 153 37.65 38.14 -17.70
C ALA A 153 37.63 36.98 -16.68
N TRP A 154 38.79 36.59 -16.16
CA TRP A 154 38.89 35.55 -15.14
C TRP A 154 38.21 35.94 -13.82
N LEU A 155 38.24 37.23 -13.45
CA LEU A 155 37.64 37.73 -12.20
C LEU A 155 36.11 37.79 -12.32
N LYS A 156 35.59 38.24 -13.46
CA LYS A 156 34.15 38.18 -13.79
C LYS A 156 33.65 36.74 -13.75
N ARG A 157 34.36 35.81 -14.39
CA ARG A 157 34.01 34.39 -14.37
C ARG A 157 34.05 33.80 -12.96
N LYS A 158 35.02 34.16 -12.13
CA LYS A 158 35.11 33.74 -10.72
C LYS A 158 33.87 34.18 -9.92
N LEU A 159 33.38 35.41 -10.15
CA LEU A 159 32.15 35.92 -9.56
C LEU A 159 30.91 35.15 -10.02
N ASP A 160 30.81 34.91 -11.33
CA ASP A 160 29.68 34.20 -11.93
C ASP A 160 29.62 32.74 -11.44
N ASP A 161 30.76 32.05 -11.41
CA ASP A 161 30.88 30.68 -10.91
C ASP A 161 30.51 30.59 -9.42
N ASN A 162 30.96 31.54 -8.59
CA ASN A 162 30.58 31.60 -7.17
C ASN A 162 29.07 31.83 -7.01
N THR A 163 28.49 32.75 -7.80
CA THR A 163 27.05 33.03 -7.78
C THR A 163 26.24 31.80 -8.17
N ALA A 164 26.63 31.11 -9.24
CA ALA A 164 25.97 29.90 -9.69
C ALA A 164 26.06 28.78 -8.65
N GLN A 165 27.23 28.57 -8.04
CA GLN A 165 27.39 27.59 -6.95
C GLN A 165 26.53 27.93 -5.74
N PHE A 166 26.44 29.22 -5.36
CA PHE A 166 25.63 29.66 -4.24
C PHE A 166 24.14 29.38 -4.48
N GLU A 167 23.63 29.72 -5.66
CA GLU A 167 22.23 29.45 -6.03
C GLU A 167 21.89 27.96 -6.02
N VAL A 168 22.84 27.09 -6.42
CA VAL A 168 22.67 25.64 -6.31
C VAL A 168 22.57 25.20 -4.85
N GLN A 169 23.44 25.69 -3.96
CA GLN A 169 23.39 25.35 -2.53
C GLN A 169 22.08 25.81 -1.90
N LYS A 170 21.63 27.02 -2.20
CA LYS A 170 20.39 27.60 -1.68
C LYS A 170 19.17 26.76 -2.06
N ARG A 171 19.04 26.36 -3.33
CA ARG A 171 17.94 25.49 -3.79
C ARG A 171 17.99 24.11 -3.12
N PHE A 172 19.20 23.59 -2.92
CA PHE A 172 19.37 22.31 -2.24
C PHE A 172 18.98 22.43 -0.76
N LEU A 173 19.36 23.50 -0.07
CA LEU A 173 18.93 23.80 1.30
C LEU A 173 17.41 23.87 1.41
N ASP A 174 16.74 24.61 0.53
CA ASP A 174 15.27 24.71 0.50
C ASP A 174 14.62 23.32 0.33
N THR A 175 15.23 22.46 -0.50
CA THR A 175 14.77 21.08 -0.70
C THR A 175 14.92 20.26 0.60
N GLN A 176 16.06 20.36 1.29
CA GLN A 176 16.27 19.65 2.56
C GLN A 176 15.34 20.14 3.68
N LEU A 177 15.07 21.45 3.73
CA LEU A 177 14.14 22.02 4.70
C LEU A 177 12.70 21.54 4.49
N ARG A 178 12.24 21.47 3.23
CA ARG A 178 10.93 20.89 2.89
C ARG A 178 10.88 19.40 3.23
N GLU A 179 11.97 18.68 2.99
CA GLU A 179 12.04 17.26 3.35
C GLU A 179 11.97 17.05 4.87
N LYS A 180 12.67 17.87 5.65
CA LYS A 180 12.55 17.90 7.11
C LYS A 180 11.10 18.14 7.57
N GLN A 181 10.40 19.08 6.94
CA GLN A 181 9.00 19.36 7.24
C GLN A 181 8.09 18.18 6.88
N ARG A 182 8.29 17.56 5.71
CA ARG A 182 7.53 16.39 5.27
C ARG A 182 7.69 15.20 6.22
N ILE A 183 8.91 14.97 6.71
CA ILE A 183 9.20 13.92 7.67
C ILE A 183 8.54 14.21 9.02
N ASN A 184 8.63 15.44 9.51
CA ASN A 184 7.91 15.82 10.73
C ASN A 184 6.41 15.58 10.61
N ALA A 185 5.78 16.05 9.53
CA ALA A 185 4.35 15.83 9.30
C ALA A 185 3.98 14.34 9.28
N ARG A 186 4.79 13.51 8.61
CA ARG A 186 4.58 12.05 8.60
C ARG A 186 4.66 11.43 10.01
N PHE A 187 5.64 11.82 10.81
CA PHE A 187 5.76 11.36 12.19
C PHE A 187 4.61 11.87 13.07
N ASP A 188 4.14 13.09 12.84
CA ASP A 188 3.01 13.65 13.59
C ASP A 188 1.69 12.91 13.25
N GLU A 189 1.46 12.58 11.98
CA GLU A 189 0.34 11.73 11.55
C GLU A 189 0.42 10.30 12.12
N GLU A 190 1.61 9.70 12.12
CA GLU A 190 1.85 8.36 12.69
C GLU A 190 1.60 8.37 14.21
N LEU A 191 2.09 9.40 14.91
CA LEU A 191 1.87 9.60 16.34
C LEU A 191 0.38 9.78 16.68
N ALA A 192 -0.37 10.50 15.86
CA ALA A 192 -1.82 10.66 16.06
C ALA A 192 -2.55 9.32 16.03
N ARG A 193 -2.18 8.42 15.11
CA ARG A 193 -2.73 7.05 15.05
C ARG A 193 -2.28 6.21 16.24
N LEU A 194 -0.98 6.23 16.57
CA LEU A 194 -0.43 5.47 17.70
C LEU A 194 -1.08 5.85 19.04
N ARG A 195 -1.36 7.14 19.26
CA ARG A 195 -2.07 7.61 20.47
C ARG A 195 -3.47 7.02 20.61
N GLN A 196 -4.17 6.79 19.50
CA GLN A 196 -5.47 6.12 19.52
C GLN A 196 -5.32 4.62 19.86
N LEU A 197 -4.26 3.98 19.36
CA LEU A 197 -4.00 2.54 19.55
C LEU A 197 -3.46 2.19 20.96
N TRP A 198 -2.66 3.07 21.57
CA TRP A 198 -2.09 2.87 22.91
C TRP A 198 -3.12 2.99 24.05
N GLY A 199 -4.26 3.62 23.79
CA GLY A 199 -5.27 3.92 24.82
C GLY A 199 -4.76 4.88 25.92
N PRO A 200 -5.60 5.20 26.92
CA PRO A 200 -5.30 6.23 27.93
C PRO A 200 -4.13 5.92 28.88
N GLY A 201 -3.50 4.74 28.79
CA GLY A 201 -2.48 4.27 29.75
C GLY A 201 -1.04 4.24 29.23
N ALA A 202 -0.80 4.37 27.91
CA ALA A 202 0.54 4.23 27.33
C ALA A 202 1.18 5.55 26.87
N ALA A 203 0.49 6.69 27.05
CA ALA A 203 1.11 8.01 27.07
C ALA A 203 1.89 8.20 28.38
N GLY A 204 3.02 7.50 28.51
CA GLY A 204 3.97 7.75 29.60
C GLY A 204 4.44 9.21 29.59
N PRO A 205 4.84 9.77 30.74
CA PRO A 205 5.12 11.19 30.87
C PRO A 205 6.22 11.61 29.89
N VAL A 206 5.90 12.54 29.02
CA VAL A 206 6.86 13.32 28.22
C VAL A 206 7.79 14.02 29.21
N SER A 207 8.99 13.48 29.41
CA SER A 207 10.02 14.18 30.17
C SER A 207 10.38 15.45 29.39
N PRO A 208 10.28 16.64 29.99
CA PRO A 208 10.73 17.85 29.33
C PRO A 208 12.25 17.74 29.12
N VAL A 209 12.69 17.88 27.87
CA VAL A 209 14.09 18.16 27.55
C VAL A 209 14.43 19.48 28.23
N SER A 210 15.06 19.41 29.40
CA SER A 210 15.74 20.56 30.00
C SER A 210 16.89 20.94 29.11
N GLY A 211 16.66 21.96 28.27
CA GLY A 211 17.71 22.71 27.60
C GLY A 211 18.67 23.25 28.65
N ALA A 212 19.93 22.82 28.53
CA ALA A 212 21.03 23.33 29.32
C ALA A 212 21.17 24.85 29.11
N ALA A 213 20.85 25.63 30.13
CA ALA A 213 21.35 26.99 30.25
C ALA A 213 22.82 26.90 30.68
N GLY A 214 23.72 27.17 29.74
CA GLY A 214 25.15 27.31 30.00
C GLY A 214 25.46 28.67 30.62
N ARG A 215 26.28 28.61 31.67
CA ARG A 215 27.30 29.55 32.18
C ARG A 215 27.11 31.05 31.98
#